data_AF-A0A1B9AQE5-F1
#
_entry.id   AF-A0A1B9AQE5-F1
#
_cell.length_a   1.000
_cell.length_b   1.000
_cell.length_c   1.000
_cell.angle_alpha   90.00
_cell.angle_beta   90.00
_cell.angle_gamma   90.00
#
_symmetry.space_group_name_H-M   'P 1'
#
loop_
_entity.id
_entity.type
_entity.pdbx_description
1 polymer ?
#
loop_
_entity_poly.entity_id
_entity_poly.type
_entity_poly.pdbx_seq_one_letter_code
_entity_poly.pdbx_strand_id
1 'polypeptide(L)'
;MKVIKYRKSVAFSRFLIALGAVVLGLLLIFVAADDPDALLYRKIMYYAGGFVSIGFFGPMLILLTFVLFKNPTMFSYDAQKIVIDSKEMKRTDLWKVELSTLPTGILGTKVPGFSVYTKDKQKVNILTYYVLSKKEHDEIFKALKQYISNHKSAVN
;
A
#
# COMPACT_ATOMS: atom_id res chain seq x y z
N MET A 1 13.86 -16.17 13.22
CA MET A 1 12.62 -15.47 12.83
C MET A 1 12.87 -14.73 11.52
N LYS A 2 12.10 -14.99 10.45
CA LYS A 2 12.20 -14.28 9.17
C LYS A 2 11.35 -13.02 9.23
N VAL A 3 11.87 -11.89 8.76
CA VAL A 3 11.20 -10.59 8.80
C VAL A 3 11.04 -10.05 7.39
N ILE A 4 9.81 -9.77 6.99
CA ILE A 4 9.49 -9.14 5.71
C ILE A 4 9.24 -7.66 5.94
N LYS A 5 9.99 -6.83 5.21
CA LYS A 5 9.98 -5.37 5.38
C LYS A 5 9.35 -4.67 4.18
N TYR A 6 8.75 -3.52 4.44
CA TYR A 6 8.37 -2.56 3.40
C TYR A 6 9.61 -2.00 2.73
N ARG A 7 9.62 -1.94 1.38
CA ARG A 7 10.70 -1.28 0.63
C ARG A 7 10.51 0.23 0.68
N LYS A 8 11.09 0.86 1.70
CA LYS A 8 11.06 2.31 1.89
C LYS A 8 11.65 3.08 0.72
N SER A 9 12.65 2.54 0.03
CA SER A 9 13.20 3.15 -1.18
C SER A 9 12.17 3.27 -2.31
N VAL A 10 11.34 2.24 -2.50
CA VAL A 10 10.25 2.25 -3.50
C VAL A 10 9.13 3.21 -3.06
N ALA A 11 8.81 3.24 -1.76
CA ALA A 11 7.86 4.21 -1.23
C ALA A 11 8.32 5.65 -1.47
N PHE A 12 9.62 5.91 -1.23
CA PHE A 12 10.23 7.22 -1.37
C PHE A 12 10.29 7.70 -2.82
N SER A 13 10.69 6.83 -3.76
CA SER A 13 10.70 7.20 -5.19
C SER A 13 9.30 7.55 -5.71
N ARG A 14 8.29 6.77 -5.32
CA ARG A 14 6.88 7.06 -5.66
C ARG A 14 6.37 8.32 -4.97
N PHE A 15 6.82 8.57 -3.74
CA PHE A 15 6.49 9.79 -3.01
C PHE A 15 7.00 11.02 -3.76
N LEU A 16 8.24 11.00 -4.25
CA LEU A 16 8.80 12.10 -5.04
C LEU A 16 8.02 12.36 -6.33
N ILE A 17 7.59 11.30 -7.03
CA ILE A 17 6.77 11.43 -8.24
C ILE A 17 5.40 12.05 -7.90
N ALA A 18 4.74 11.55 -6.87
CA ALA A 18 3.44 12.09 -6.43
C ALA A 18 3.57 13.55 -5.96
N LEU A 19 4.65 13.87 -5.25
CA LEU A 19 4.94 15.23 -4.79
C LEU A 19 5.16 16.17 -5.98
N GLY A 20 5.98 15.76 -6.95
CA GLY A 20 6.21 16.51 -8.18
C GLY A 20 4.92 16.78 -8.95
N ALA A 21 4.05 15.77 -9.09
CA ALA A 21 2.75 15.93 -9.76
C ALA A 21 1.83 16.93 -9.02
N VAL A 22 1.77 16.84 -7.69
CA VAL A 22 0.99 17.79 -6.87
C VAL A 22 1.54 19.21 -6.99
N VAL A 23 2.86 19.38 -6.92
CA VAL A 23 3.52 20.69 -7.07
C VAL A 23 3.24 21.27 -8.46
N LEU A 24 3.37 20.47 -9.53
CA LEU A 24 3.00 20.89 -10.88
C LEU A 24 1.52 21.29 -10.97
N GLY A 25 0.63 20.54 -10.32
CA GLY A 25 -0.79 20.88 -10.25
C GLY A 25 -1.07 22.22 -9.57
N LEU A 26 -0.37 22.49 -8.47
CA LEU A 26 -0.43 23.78 -7.77
C LEU A 26 0.12 24.93 -8.63
N LEU A 27 1.21 24.70 -9.35
CA LEU A 27 1.78 25.69 -10.28
C LEU A 27 0.81 26.01 -11.42
N LEU A 28 0.13 25.01 -11.99
CA LEU A 28 -0.89 25.25 -13.02
C LEU A 28 -2.02 26.14 -12.51
N ILE A 29 -2.51 25.90 -11.28
CA ILE A 29 -3.54 26.72 -10.64
C ILE A 29 -3.02 28.15 -10.40
N PHE A 30 -1.78 28.28 -9.91
CA PHE A 30 -1.17 29.57 -9.67
C PHE A 30 -1.03 30.39 -10.96
N VAL A 31 -0.50 29.80 -12.03
CA VAL A 31 -0.36 30.45 -13.34
C VAL A 31 -1.73 30.87 -13.90
N ALA A 32 -2.77 30.05 -13.72
CA ALA A 32 -4.12 30.39 -14.16
C ALA A 32 -4.75 31.57 -13.39
N ALA A 33 -4.32 31.78 -12.15
CA ALA A 33 -4.80 32.86 -11.29
C ALA A 33 -4.03 34.17 -11.51
N ASP A 34 -2.73 34.09 -11.77
CA ASP A 34 -1.82 35.24 -11.86
C ASP A 34 -1.83 35.92 -13.23
N ASP A 35 -2.22 35.22 -14.31
CA ASP A 35 -2.27 35.78 -15.67
C ASP A 35 -3.68 36.36 -15.98
N PRO A 36 -3.95 37.66 -15.82
CA PRO A 36 -5.25 38.25 -16.11
C PRO A 36 -5.60 38.19 -17.60
N ASP A 37 -4.60 38.25 -18.48
CA ASP A 37 -4.74 38.40 -19.93
C ASP A 37 -4.85 37.07 -20.67
N ALA A 38 -4.58 35.95 -20.00
CA ALA A 38 -4.77 34.62 -20.58
C ALA A 38 -6.22 34.38 -21.02
N LEU A 39 -6.35 33.85 -22.25
CA LEU A 39 -7.61 33.42 -22.83
C LEU A 39 -8.35 32.46 -21.88
N LEU A 40 -9.65 32.68 -21.70
CA LEU A 40 -10.48 31.97 -20.72
C LEU A 40 -10.40 30.43 -20.84
N TYR A 41 -10.34 29.90 -22.06
CA TYR A 41 -10.20 28.45 -22.29
C TYR A 41 -8.89 27.89 -21.73
N ARG A 42 -7.79 28.65 -21.80
CA ARG A 42 -6.47 28.25 -21.31
C ARG A 42 -6.47 28.19 -19.78
N LYS A 43 -7.11 29.16 -19.12
CA LYS A 43 -7.32 29.16 -17.66
C LYS A 43 -8.10 27.93 -17.21
N ILE A 44 -9.19 27.60 -17.90
CA ILE A 44 -10.00 26.41 -17.58
C ILE A 44 -9.17 25.14 -17.70
N MET A 45 -8.37 24.99 -18.76
CA MET A 45 -7.48 23.83 -18.92
C MET A 45 -6.47 23.70 -17.78
N TYR A 46 -5.89 24.83 -17.34
CA TYR A 46 -4.93 24.84 -16.23
C TYR A 46 -5.57 24.51 -14.88
N TYR A 47 -6.73 25.09 -14.57
CA TYR A 47 -7.48 24.71 -13.36
C TYR A 47 -7.89 23.24 -13.39
N ALA A 48 -8.44 22.76 -14.50
CA ALA A 48 -8.84 21.36 -14.65
C ALA A 48 -7.63 20.42 -14.47
N GLY A 49 -6.50 20.70 -15.14
CA GLY A 49 -5.27 19.93 -14.99
C GLY A 49 -4.73 19.94 -13.56
N GLY A 50 -4.75 21.10 -12.91
CA GLY A 50 -4.33 21.26 -11.52
C GLY A 50 -5.19 20.45 -10.54
N PHE A 51 -6.52 20.57 -10.64
CA PHE A 51 -7.45 19.82 -9.80
C PHE A 51 -7.38 18.31 -10.05
N VAL A 52 -7.25 17.87 -11.31
CA VAL A 52 -7.07 16.45 -11.64
C VAL A 52 -5.78 15.92 -11.05
N SER A 53 -4.68 16.67 -11.17
CA SER A 53 -3.39 16.26 -10.61
C SER A 53 -3.47 16.13 -9.09
N ILE A 54 -3.99 17.15 -8.39
CA ILE A 54 -4.11 17.13 -6.93
C ILE A 54 -5.09 16.05 -6.46
N GLY A 55 -6.24 15.91 -7.13
CA GLY A 55 -7.27 14.93 -6.78
C GLY A 55 -6.77 13.48 -6.93
N PHE A 56 -5.95 13.20 -7.95
CA PHE A 56 -5.43 11.86 -8.20
C PHE A 56 -4.16 11.56 -7.37
N PHE A 57 -3.18 12.47 -7.37
CA PHE A 57 -1.90 12.25 -6.71
C PHE A 57 -1.88 12.65 -5.23
N GLY A 58 -2.77 13.53 -4.78
CA GLY A 58 -2.86 13.97 -3.38
C GLY A 58 -3.12 12.83 -2.39
N PRO A 59 -4.16 11.99 -2.60
CA PRO A 59 -4.40 10.84 -1.72
C PRO A 59 -3.22 9.85 -1.71
N MET A 60 -2.56 9.66 -2.85
CA MET A 60 -1.37 8.81 -2.97
C MET A 60 -0.18 9.39 -2.21
N LEU A 61 0.01 10.71 -2.26
CA LEU A 61 1.05 11.43 -1.54
C LEU A 61 0.88 11.26 -0.03
N ILE A 62 -0.34 11.43 0.49
CA ILE A 62 -0.66 11.25 1.91
C ILE A 62 -0.42 9.80 2.33
N LEU A 63 -0.89 8.84 1.53
CA LEU A 63 -0.67 7.41 1.79
C LEU A 63 0.82 7.06 1.84
N LEU A 64 1.61 7.53 0.88
CA LEU A 64 3.06 7.26 0.84
C LEU A 64 3.80 7.95 1.97
N THR A 65 3.39 9.16 2.37
CA THR A 65 3.90 9.85 3.55
C THR A 65 3.70 8.98 4.79
N PHE A 66 2.48 8.51 5.03
CA PHE A 66 2.19 7.57 6.13
C PHE A 66 3.07 6.32 6.07
N VAL A 67 3.23 5.73 4.88
CA VAL A 67 4.07 4.54 4.68
C VAL A 67 5.53 4.82 4.97
N LEU A 68 6.06 6.02 4.68
CA LEU A 68 7.45 6.40 4.97
C LEU A 68 7.72 6.47 6.49
N PHE A 69 6.74 6.88 7.29
CA PHE A 69 6.86 6.95 8.75
C PHE A 69 6.40 5.67 9.49
N LYS A 70 5.62 4.79 8.84
CA LYS A 70 5.19 3.50 9.44
C LYS A 70 6.38 2.60 9.80
N ASN A 71 6.24 1.70 10.77
CA ASN A 71 7.25 0.67 11.06
C ASN A 71 7.65 -0.06 9.76
N PRO A 72 8.96 -0.25 9.48
CA PRO A 72 9.43 -0.92 8.27
C PRO A 72 9.03 -2.39 8.21
N THR A 73 8.61 -3.01 9.31
CA THR A 73 8.21 -4.42 9.34
C THR A 73 6.78 -4.58 8.86
N MET A 74 6.58 -5.37 7.80
CA MET A 74 5.26 -5.72 7.26
C MET A 74 4.67 -6.89 8.04
N PHE A 75 5.44 -7.97 8.16
CA PHE A 75 5.14 -9.10 9.02
C PHE A 75 6.43 -9.88 9.29
N SER A 76 6.40 -10.73 10.31
CA SER A 76 7.50 -11.63 10.62
C SER A 76 6.96 -13.00 10.99
N TYR A 77 7.72 -14.05 10.75
CA TYR A 77 7.28 -15.42 11.02
C TYR A 77 8.45 -16.32 11.40
N ASP A 78 8.17 -17.34 12.19
CA ASP A 78 9.10 -18.42 12.52
C ASP A 78 8.48 -19.78 12.18
N ALA A 79 8.89 -20.87 12.84
CA ALA A 79 8.32 -22.19 12.58
C ALA A 79 6.91 -22.39 13.18
N GLN A 80 6.57 -21.62 14.21
CA GLN A 80 5.42 -21.83 15.10
C GLN A 80 4.41 -20.68 15.06
N LYS A 81 4.80 -19.46 14.68
CA LYS A 81 3.97 -18.26 14.74
C LYS A 81 4.26 -17.27 13.63
N ILE A 82 3.29 -16.41 13.37
CA ILE A 82 3.39 -15.23 12.50
C ILE A 82 2.96 -14.00 13.30
N VAL A 83 3.67 -12.89 13.11
CA VAL A 83 3.40 -11.60 13.74
C VAL A 83 3.05 -10.59 12.66
N ILE A 84 1.85 -10.03 12.71
CA ILE A 84 1.34 -9.02 11.78
C ILE A 84 0.79 -7.85 12.59
N ASP A 85 1.26 -6.62 12.34
CA ASP A 85 0.85 -5.40 13.07
C ASP A 85 0.77 -5.62 14.61
N SER A 86 1.83 -6.19 15.18
CA SER A 86 1.98 -6.53 16.61
C SER A 86 1.04 -7.62 17.16
N LYS A 87 0.21 -8.24 16.32
CA LYS A 87 -0.58 -9.42 16.70
C LYS A 87 0.17 -10.70 16.39
N GLU A 88 0.38 -11.51 17.42
CA GLU A 88 0.90 -12.87 17.29
C GLU A 88 -0.22 -13.84 16.97
N MET A 89 0.01 -14.72 15.99
CA MET A 89 -0.88 -15.83 15.67
C MET A 89 -0.07 -17.10 15.54
N LYS A 90 -0.54 -18.17 16.18
CA LYS A 90 0.06 -19.50 16.03
C LYS A 90 -0.20 -20.01 14.62
N ARG A 91 0.80 -20.67 14.06
CA ARG A 91 0.73 -21.29 12.73
C ARG A 91 -0.41 -22.31 12.63
N THR A 92 -0.68 -23.03 13.73
CA THR A 92 -1.78 -24.01 13.87
C THR A 92 -3.15 -23.43 13.59
N ASP A 93 -3.31 -22.13 13.84
CA ASP A 93 -4.60 -21.44 13.80
C ASP A 93 -4.84 -20.82 12.42
N LEU A 94 -3.82 -20.79 11.56
CA LEU A 94 -3.91 -20.26 10.20
C LEU A 94 -4.58 -21.28 9.27
N TRP A 95 -5.55 -20.82 8.49
CA TRP A 95 -6.34 -21.67 7.59
C TRP A 95 -6.00 -21.45 6.12
N LYS A 96 -6.01 -20.18 5.67
CA LYS A 96 -5.78 -19.81 4.27
C LYS A 96 -5.22 -18.38 4.14
N VAL A 97 -4.55 -18.11 3.02
CA VAL A 97 -4.17 -16.76 2.58
C VAL A 97 -4.83 -16.48 1.23
N GLU A 98 -5.40 -15.28 1.08
CA GLU A 98 -5.96 -14.80 -0.18
C GLU A 98 -5.35 -13.45 -0.57
N LEU A 99 -5.27 -13.22 -1.88
CA LEU A 99 -4.98 -11.89 -2.42
C LEU A 99 -6.26 -11.08 -2.39
N SER A 100 -6.20 -9.86 -1.87
CA SER A 100 -7.35 -8.97 -1.85
C SER A 100 -6.93 -7.53 -1.99
N THR A 101 -7.82 -6.72 -2.53
CA THR A 101 -7.70 -5.27 -2.45
C THR A 101 -8.31 -4.82 -1.13
N LEU A 102 -7.48 -4.27 -0.25
CA LEU A 102 -7.81 -3.99 1.14
C LEU A 102 -7.91 -2.48 1.36
N PRO A 103 -8.90 -2.00 2.13
CA PRO A 103 -8.99 -0.59 2.49
C PRO A 103 -7.82 -0.23 3.42
N THR A 104 -7.17 0.90 3.14
CA THR A 104 -6.08 1.42 3.98
C THR A 104 -6.59 2.18 5.21
N GLY A 105 -7.85 2.62 5.17
CA GLY A 105 -8.43 3.58 6.12
C GLY A 105 -8.04 5.04 5.82
N ILE A 106 -7.20 5.30 4.80
CA ILE A 106 -6.71 6.63 4.45
C ILE A 106 -7.42 7.09 3.18
N LEU A 107 -8.29 8.10 3.30
CA LEU A 107 -8.98 8.76 2.17
C LEU A 107 -9.68 7.78 1.21
N GLY A 108 -10.27 6.71 1.74
CA GLY A 108 -10.96 5.68 0.93
C GLY A 108 -10.03 4.89 -0.01
N THR A 109 -8.71 5.06 0.09
CA THR A 109 -7.76 4.37 -0.78
C THR A 109 -7.73 2.88 -0.49
N LYS A 110 -7.62 2.11 -1.57
CA LYS A 110 -7.58 0.65 -1.56
C LYS A 110 -6.21 0.23 -2.06
N VAL A 111 -5.57 -0.72 -1.39
CA VAL A 111 -4.24 -1.20 -1.76
C VAL A 111 -4.24 -2.72 -1.88
N PRO A 112 -3.38 -3.30 -2.73
CA PRO A 112 -3.18 -4.74 -2.74
C PRO A 112 -2.65 -5.20 -1.38
N GLY A 113 -3.06 -6.39 -0.97
CA GLY A 113 -2.54 -7.01 0.24
C GLY A 113 -2.94 -8.46 0.40
N PHE A 114 -2.51 -9.03 1.51
CA PHE A 114 -2.75 -10.43 1.86
C PHE A 114 -3.77 -10.51 2.98
N SER A 115 -4.84 -11.27 2.74
CA SER A 115 -5.84 -11.62 3.74
C SER A 115 -5.48 -12.96 4.35
N VAL A 116 -5.05 -12.98 5.61
CA VAL A 116 -4.78 -14.20 6.36
C VAL A 116 -6.01 -14.56 7.18
N TYR A 117 -6.55 -15.75 6.98
CA TYR A 117 -7.71 -16.24 7.71
C TYR A 117 -7.29 -17.25 8.76
N THR A 118 -7.86 -17.11 9.96
CA THR A 118 -7.71 -18.11 11.02
C THR A 118 -8.86 -19.13 10.97
N LYS A 119 -8.68 -20.26 11.66
CA LYS A 119 -9.71 -21.29 11.85
C LYS A 119 -10.95 -20.75 12.54
N ASP A 120 -10.79 -19.76 13.42
CA ASP A 120 -11.87 -19.06 14.12
C ASP A 120 -12.58 -18.01 13.25
N LYS A 121 -12.40 -18.09 11.92
CA LYS A 121 -12.96 -17.17 10.93
C LYS A 121 -12.51 -15.71 11.10
N GLN A 122 -11.49 -15.43 11.91
CA GLN A 122 -10.92 -14.10 11.99
C GLN A 122 -10.06 -13.81 10.76
N LYS A 123 -10.05 -12.54 10.36
CA LYS A 123 -9.29 -12.06 9.20
C LYS A 123 -8.25 -11.05 9.65
N VAL A 124 -7.00 -11.29 9.30
CA VAL A 124 -5.89 -10.35 9.50
C VAL A 124 -5.35 -9.91 8.16
N ASN A 125 -5.25 -8.60 7.98
CA ASN A 125 -4.92 -7.95 6.72
C ASN A 125 -3.47 -7.49 6.73
N ILE A 126 -2.68 -7.90 5.74
CA ILE A 126 -1.34 -7.41 5.49
C ILE A 126 -1.41 -6.45 4.30
N LEU A 127 -1.38 -5.16 4.58
CA LEU A 127 -1.42 -4.11 3.56
C LEU A 127 -0.03 -3.96 2.93
N THR A 128 0.07 -3.98 1.60
CA THR A 128 1.39 -3.84 0.91
C THR A 128 1.68 -2.43 0.44
N TYR A 129 0.68 -1.54 0.44
CA TYR A 129 0.79 -0.12 0.07
C TYR A 129 1.51 0.15 -1.27
N TYR A 130 1.42 -0.79 -2.21
CA TYR A 130 2.13 -0.74 -3.49
C TYR A 130 3.66 -0.65 -3.41
N VAL A 131 4.28 -0.93 -2.26
CA VAL A 131 5.74 -0.84 -2.12
C VAL A 131 6.48 -2.12 -2.52
N LEU A 132 5.73 -3.17 -2.87
CA LEU A 132 6.27 -4.42 -3.41
C LEU A 132 6.20 -4.42 -4.93
N SER A 133 7.23 -5.00 -5.57
CA SER A 133 7.14 -5.38 -6.98
C SER A 133 6.18 -6.57 -7.15
N LYS A 134 5.69 -6.76 -8.38
CA LYS A 134 4.83 -7.92 -8.71
C LYS A 134 5.50 -9.26 -8.37
N LYS A 135 6.81 -9.38 -8.66
CA LYS A 135 7.59 -10.59 -8.35
C LYS A 135 7.65 -10.85 -6.85
N GLU A 136 8.02 -9.84 -6.05
CA GLU A 136 8.08 -9.96 -4.59
C GLU A 136 6.71 -10.27 -3.99
N HIS A 137 5.66 -9.66 -4.53
CA HIS A 137 4.28 -9.91 -4.10
C HIS A 137 3.89 -11.39 -4.34
N ASP A 138 4.21 -11.94 -5.52
CA ASP A 138 3.93 -13.33 -5.85
C ASP A 138 4.80 -14.32 -5.04
N GLU A 139 6.06 -13.98 -4.79
CA GLU A 139 6.97 -14.76 -3.95
C GLU A 139 6.49 -14.81 -2.50
N ILE A 140 6.11 -13.66 -1.93
CA ILE A 140 5.55 -13.58 -0.58
C ILE A 140 4.25 -14.36 -0.47
N PHE A 141 3.37 -14.25 -1.48
CA PHE A 141 2.12 -15.01 -1.50
C PHE A 141 2.38 -16.53 -1.51
N LYS A 142 3.28 -16.99 -2.39
CA LYS A 142 3.69 -18.40 -2.44
C LYS A 142 4.29 -18.86 -1.13
N ALA A 143 5.16 -18.06 -0.51
CA ALA A 143 5.78 -18.36 0.77
C ALA A 143 4.75 -18.47 1.90
N LEU A 144 3.79 -17.55 1.98
CA LEU A 144 2.69 -17.60 2.95
C LEU A 144 1.79 -18.82 2.73
N LYS A 145 1.46 -19.13 1.47
CA LYS A 145 0.66 -20.32 1.13
C LYS A 145 1.38 -21.61 1.53
N GLN A 146 2.67 -21.73 1.24
CA GLN A 146 3.49 -22.88 1.61
C GLN A 146 3.66 -22.98 3.14
N TYR A 147 3.83 -21.85 3.81
CA TYR A 147 3.92 -21.79 5.27
C TYR A 147 2.66 -22.36 5.93
N ILE A 148 1.47 -22.03 5.41
CA ILE A 148 0.20 -22.57 5.91
C ILE A 148 -0.01 -24.03 5.48
N SER A 149 0.31 -24.40 4.23
CA SER A 149 0.08 -25.76 3.72
C SER A 149 0.96 -26.82 4.37
N ASN A 150 2.24 -26.53 4.60
CA ASN A 150 3.19 -27.49 5.17
C ASN A 150 2.86 -27.89 6.62
N HIS A 151 1.94 -27.17 7.28
CA HIS A 151 1.39 -27.59 8.58
C HIS A 151 0.25 -28.60 8.42
N LYS A 152 -0.56 -28.52 7.36
CA LYS A 152 -1.67 -29.47 7.15
C LYS A 152 -1.18 -30.90 6.94
N SER A 153 0.00 -31.07 6.34
CA SER A 153 0.59 -32.39 6.09
C SER A 153 1.27 -33.03 7.30
N ALA A 154 1.51 -32.29 8.38
CA ALA A 154 2.17 -32.79 9.60
C ALA A 154 1.18 -33.21 10.70
N VAL A 155 -0.13 -33.09 10.44
CA VAL A 155 -1.23 -33.43 11.38
C VAL A 155 -2.07 -34.61 10.86
N ASN A 156 -1.59 -35.31 9.82
CA ASN A 156 -2.17 -36.56 9.35
C ASN A 156 -1.25 -37.72 9.72
#